data_AF-A0A5C8GC12-F1
#
_entry.id   AF-A0A5C8GC12-F1
#
_cell.length_a   1.000
_cell.length_b   1.000
_cell.length_c   1.000
_cell.angle_alpha   90.00
_cell.angle_beta   90.00
_cell.angle_gamma   90.00
#
_symmetry.space_group_name_H-M   'P 1'
#
loop_
_entity.id
_entity.type
_entity.pdbx_description
1 polymer ?
#
loop_
_entity_poly.entity_id
_entity_poly.type
_entity_poly.pdbx_seq_one_letter_code
_entity_poly.pdbx_strand_id
1 'polypeptide(L)'
;MKHTKNILKSLLITVMALSLLAVSCSKDEGGSKPTAPSTPITITADSITKGFTALGATKSLDGVVFDFSKFTAKTQELQATAGKASSIDTLKTALGNLGITIAGATVSSAVEGNIEDKADNVVTVKVTITPSDKNTFDANITDYTFTSGKVEVTLKLKPATGKKWTDAQK
;
A
#
# COMPACT_ATOMS: atom_id res chain seq x y z
N MET A 1 71.44 -52.05 12.35
CA MET A 1 70.35 -52.70 13.12
C MET A 1 69.11 -52.60 12.23
N LYS A 2 68.74 -53.62 11.44
CA LYS A 2 67.97 -54.83 11.80
C LYS A 2 66.78 -54.55 12.74
N HIS A 3 65.59 -54.83 12.20
CA HIS A 3 64.32 -55.15 12.88
C HIS A 3 63.71 -53.99 13.70
N THR A 4 62.46 -53.59 13.51
CA THR A 4 61.27 -54.43 13.76
C THR A 4 60.01 -53.71 13.26
N LYS A 5 59.24 -54.42 12.42
CA LYS A 5 57.78 -54.65 12.46
C LYS A 5 56.95 -53.46 13.00
N ASN A 6 56.15 -52.81 12.16
CA ASN A 6 54.75 -53.17 11.84
C ASN A 6 53.93 -53.59 13.08
N ILE A 7 52.65 -53.15 13.08
CA ILE A 7 51.57 -53.46 14.03
C ILE A 7 51.32 -52.37 15.08
N LEU A 8 51.10 -51.12 14.64
CA LEU A 8 49.95 -50.37 15.16
C LEU A 8 49.40 -49.35 14.16
N LYS A 9 49.51 -49.65 12.85
CA LYS A 9 48.89 -48.88 11.77
C LYS A 9 47.39 -49.17 11.60
N SER A 10 46.73 -49.75 12.61
CA SER A 10 45.35 -50.23 12.47
C SER A 10 44.44 -50.00 13.68
N LEU A 11 44.69 -49.02 14.55
CA LEU A 11 43.78 -48.81 15.69
C LEU A 11 43.34 -47.37 15.97
N LEU A 12 43.58 -46.41 15.07
CA LEU A 12 43.10 -45.04 15.33
C LEU A 12 42.52 -44.37 14.09
N ILE A 13 41.70 -45.12 13.36
CA ILE A 13 40.67 -44.55 12.49
C ILE A 13 39.33 -45.03 13.05
N THR A 14 39.07 -44.63 14.28
CA THR A 14 37.76 -44.71 14.90
C THR A 14 37.36 -43.28 15.20
N VAL A 15 36.54 -42.74 14.30
CA VAL A 15 35.51 -41.75 14.64
C VAL A 15 36.04 -40.36 15.01
N MET A 16 36.58 -39.64 14.02
CA MET A 16 36.44 -38.18 13.93
C MET A 16 34.97 -37.81 13.59
N ALA A 17 34.04 -38.26 14.44
CA ALA A 17 32.64 -37.90 14.35
C ALA A 17 32.03 -37.73 15.75
N LEU A 18 32.78 -37.16 16.71
CA LEU A 18 32.22 -36.86 18.03
C LEU A 18 32.81 -35.61 18.72
N SER A 19 33.38 -34.67 17.96
CA SER A 19 33.92 -33.41 18.52
C SER A 19 33.30 -32.13 17.93
N LEU A 20 32.03 -32.17 17.55
CA LEU A 20 31.21 -30.95 17.39
C LEU A 20 30.10 -30.84 18.45
N LEU A 21 30.12 -31.70 19.47
CA LEU A 21 29.28 -31.57 20.67
C LEU A 21 29.90 -30.56 21.65
N ALA A 22 30.08 -29.31 21.26
CA ALA A 22 30.40 -28.23 22.20
C ALA A 22 30.22 -26.79 21.67
N VAL A 23 29.23 -26.52 20.80
CA VAL A 23 28.65 -25.15 20.71
C VAL A 23 27.15 -25.28 20.40
N SER A 24 26.40 -25.77 21.37
CA SER A 24 24.95 -25.51 21.41
C SER A 24 24.56 -25.22 22.86
N CYS A 25 25.18 -24.19 23.43
CA CYS A 25 24.53 -23.45 24.50
C CYS A 25 23.33 -22.77 23.87
N SER A 26 22.18 -23.37 24.16
CA SER A 26 20.86 -22.79 24.07
C SER A 26 20.89 -21.34 24.54
N LYS A 27 20.90 -20.42 23.58
CA LYS A 27 20.40 -19.06 23.77
C LYS A 27 19.20 -18.91 22.85
N ASP A 28 18.06 -19.21 23.46
CA ASP A 28 16.80 -18.54 23.18
C ASP A 28 17.06 -17.04 22.99
N GLU A 29 16.99 -16.57 21.74
CA GLU A 29 16.31 -15.34 21.35
C GLU A 29 15.72 -15.59 19.96
N GLY A 30 14.40 -15.61 19.87
CA GLY A 30 13.67 -15.79 18.62
C GLY A 30 14.11 -14.80 17.53
N GLY A 31 14.31 -15.30 16.31
CA GLY A 31 14.75 -14.48 15.21
C GLY A 31 14.40 -15.10 13.86
N SER A 32 13.23 -14.71 13.35
CA SER A 32 12.84 -14.77 11.94
C SER A 32 12.78 -16.15 11.30
N LYS A 33 11.61 -16.78 11.48
CA LYS A 33 11.05 -17.79 10.57
C LYS A 33 11.27 -17.35 9.11
N PRO A 34 11.62 -18.26 8.17
CA PRO A 34 11.51 -17.94 6.75
C PRO A 34 10.06 -17.52 6.49
N THR A 35 9.85 -16.25 6.13
CA THR A 35 8.55 -15.84 5.60
C THR A 35 8.34 -16.66 4.35
N ALA A 36 7.39 -17.58 4.39
CA ALA A 36 6.93 -18.28 3.19
C ALA A 36 6.66 -17.23 2.09
N PRO A 37 6.90 -17.54 0.81
CA PRO A 37 6.42 -16.66 -0.24
C PRO A 37 4.92 -16.46 -0.01
N SER A 38 4.50 -15.22 0.24
CA SER A 38 3.09 -14.88 0.34
C SER A 38 2.44 -15.40 -0.93
N THR A 39 1.46 -16.29 -0.80
CA THR A 39 0.64 -16.72 -1.94
C THR A 39 0.17 -15.45 -2.65
N PRO A 40 0.41 -15.30 -3.97
CA PRO A 40 -0.03 -14.13 -4.70
C PRO A 40 -1.53 -13.91 -4.47
N ILE A 41 -1.92 -12.67 -4.24
CA ILE A 41 -3.32 -12.31 -4.08
C ILE A 41 -3.86 -11.69 -5.36
N THR A 42 -5.15 -11.89 -5.59
CA THR A 42 -5.89 -11.22 -6.65
C THR A 42 -6.59 -10.00 -6.07
N ILE A 43 -6.26 -8.82 -6.60
CA ILE A 43 -6.88 -7.54 -6.23
C ILE A 43 -8.17 -7.41 -7.03
N THR A 44 -9.29 -7.25 -6.34
CA THR A 44 -10.62 -7.13 -6.95
C THR A 44 -11.12 -5.69 -6.96
N ALA A 45 -12.15 -5.39 -7.76
CA ALA A 45 -12.82 -4.09 -7.73
C ALA A 45 -13.39 -3.74 -6.34
N ASP A 46 -13.87 -4.76 -5.60
CA ASP A 46 -14.34 -4.60 -4.22
C ASP A 46 -13.19 -4.20 -3.27
N SER A 47 -12.02 -4.86 -3.36
CA SER A 47 -10.84 -4.48 -2.57
C SER A 47 -10.40 -3.04 -2.84
N ILE A 48 -10.49 -2.60 -4.10
CA ILE A 48 -10.20 -1.21 -4.47
C ILE A 48 -11.23 -0.26 -3.83
N THR A 49 -12.52 -0.53 -4.01
CA THR A 49 -13.61 0.28 -3.41
C THR A 49 -13.44 0.38 -1.90
N LYS A 50 -13.14 -0.76 -1.23
CA LYS A 50 -12.89 -0.82 0.20
C LYS A 50 -11.72 0.05 0.64
N GLY A 51 -10.63 0.08 -0.14
CA GLY A 51 -9.48 0.96 0.13
C GLY A 51 -9.85 2.45 0.16
N PHE A 52 -10.75 2.89 -0.74
CA PHE A 52 -11.28 4.25 -0.68
C PHE A 52 -12.21 4.45 0.51
N THR A 53 -13.21 3.57 0.71
CA THR A 53 -14.20 3.74 1.77
C THR A 53 -13.61 3.64 3.18
N ALA A 54 -12.47 2.96 3.33
CA ALA A 54 -11.74 2.85 4.59
C ALA A 54 -11.18 4.20 5.09
N LEU A 55 -11.08 5.21 4.22
CA LEU A 55 -10.75 6.59 4.65
C LEU A 55 -11.85 7.20 5.53
N GLY A 56 -13.07 6.65 5.50
CA GLY A 56 -14.16 6.99 6.40
C GLY A 56 -14.95 8.24 6.02
N ALA A 57 -15.94 8.57 6.86
CA ALA A 57 -16.91 9.62 6.59
C ALA A 57 -16.44 11.05 6.90
N THR A 58 -15.30 11.18 7.58
CA THR A 58 -14.79 12.45 8.10
C THR A 58 -13.32 12.68 7.75
N LYS A 59 -12.87 12.17 6.60
CA LYS A 59 -11.48 12.35 6.16
C LYS A 59 -11.24 13.84 5.93
N SER A 60 -10.34 14.42 6.73
CA SER A 60 -9.92 15.81 6.58
C SER A 60 -8.66 15.90 5.72
N LEU A 61 -8.69 16.75 4.70
CA LEU A 61 -7.61 17.05 3.76
C LEU A 61 -7.37 18.56 3.79
N ASP A 62 -6.33 19.00 4.48
CA ASP A 62 -6.07 20.42 4.79
C ASP A 62 -7.29 21.15 5.41
N GLY A 63 -8.04 20.47 6.27
CA GLY A 63 -9.22 21.04 6.91
C GLY A 63 -10.52 20.94 6.10
N VAL A 64 -10.47 20.59 4.82
CA VAL A 64 -11.67 20.25 4.02
C VAL A 64 -12.06 18.81 4.32
N VAL A 65 -13.32 18.59 4.70
CA VAL A 65 -13.82 17.26 5.08
C VAL A 65 -14.56 16.61 3.91
N PHE A 66 -14.25 15.35 3.64
CA PHE A 66 -14.94 14.51 2.67
C PHE A 66 -15.44 13.21 3.30
N ASP A 67 -16.57 12.74 2.80
CA ASP A 67 -17.17 11.46 3.18
C ASP A 67 -16.82 10.38 2.16
N PHE A 68 -15.68 9.73 2.34
CA PHE A 68 -15.25 8.64 1.45
C PHE A 68 -16.06 7.35 1.65
N SER A 69 -16.85 7.24 2.73
CA SER A 69 -17.76 6.09 2.89
C SER A 69 -18.85 6.05 1.81
N LYS A 70 -19.10 7.18 1.14
CA LYS A 70 -20.01 7.31 0.00
C LYS A 70 -19.35 7.11 -1.36
N PHE A 71 -18.05 6.82 -1.41
CA PHE A 71 -17.36 6.57 -2.66
C PHE A 71 -17.94 5.34 -3.37
N THR A 72 -18.15 5.45 -4.68
CA THR A 72 -18.52 4.30 -5.53
C THR A 72 -17.63 4.27 -6.77
N ALA A 73 -17.32 3.07 -7.26
CA ALA A 73 -16.54 2.88 -8.47
C ALA A 73 -17.20 3.49 -9.72
N LYS A 74 -18.53 3.61 -9.74
CA LYS A 74 -19.30 4.14 -10.87
C LYS A 74 -19.25 5.66 -10.99
N THR A 75 -19.30 6.39 -9.87
CA THR A 75 -19.35 7.86 -9.91
C THR A 75 -17.98 8.50 -9.70
N GLN A 76 -17.13 7.89 -8.87
CA GLN A 76 -15.78 8.38 -8.53
C GLN A 76 -15.76 9.89 -8.20
N GLU A 77 -16.82 10.38 -7.55
CA GLU A 77 -17.00 11.79 -7.25
C GLU A 77 -17.44 11.98 -5.80
N LEU A 78 -16.88 12.98 -5.12
CA LEU A 78 -17.26 13.38 -3.78
C LEU A 78 -17.36 14.91 -3.68
N GLN A 79 -18.27 15.37 -2.83
CA GLN A 79 -18.41 16.77 -2.46
C GLN A 79 -17.90 16.98 -1.03
N ALA A 80 -17.23 18.11 -0.78
CA ALA A 80 -16.84 18.51 0.56
C ALA A 80 -18.08 18.76 1.43
N THR A 81 -18.03 18.30 2.69
CA THR A 81 -19.17 18.36 3.62
C THR A 81 -18.98 19.37 4.73
N ALA A 82 -17.75 19.77 5.02
CA ALA A 82 -17.43 20.71 6.08
C ALA A 82 -16.00 21.27 5.94
N GLY A 83 -15.70 22.22 6.82
CA GLY A 83 -14.36 22.79 6.97
C GLY A 83 -14.02 23.78 5.86
N LYS A 84 -12.74 24.04 5.68
CA LYS A 84 -12.19 24.91 4.63
C LYS A 84 -10.70 24.62 4.46
N ALA A 85 -10.16 24.85 3.26
CA ALA A 85 -8.73 24.74 3.03
C ALA A 85 -7.98 25.89 3.71
N SER A 86 -6.76 25.62 4.18
CA SER A 86 -5.84 26.65 4.68
C SER A 86 -5.31 27.49 3.51
N SER A 87 -5.00 26.83 2.40
CA SER A 87 -4.59 27.44 1.13
C SER A 87 -4.79 26.43 -0.01
N ILE A 88 -4.74 26.91 -1.26
CA ILE A 88 -4.84 26.02 -2.42
C ILE A 88 -3.64 25.07 -2.53
N ASP A 89 -2.44 25.52 -2.18
CA ASP A 89 -1.22 24.71 -2.30
C ASP A 89 -1.17 23.60 -1.23
N THR A 90 -1.58 23.92 0.01
CA THR A 90 -1.71 22.92 1.08
C THR A 90 -2.80 21.90 0.77
N LEU A 91 -3.94 22.36 0.22
CA LEU A 91 -4.99 21.46 -0.27
C LEU A 91 -4.46 20.55 -1.39
N LYS A 92 -3.78 21.10 -2.39
CA LYS A 92 -3.20 20.32 -3.50
C LYS A 92 -2.26 19.24 -2.99
N THR A 93 -1.43 19.58 -2.01
CA THR A 93 -0.51 18.63 -1.36
C THR A 93 -1.27 17.52 -0.63
N ALA A 94 -2.31 17.87 0.13
CA ALA A 94 -3.13 16.89 0.85
C ALA A 94 -3.92 15.97 -0.09
N LEU A 95 -4.51 16.52 -1.17
CA LEU A 95 -5.20 15.75 -2.20
C LEU A 95 -4.26 14.84 -3.00
N GLY A 96 -2.99 15.26 -3.16
CA GLY A 96 -1.93 14.43 -3.72
C GLY A 96 -1.49 13.29 -2.80
N ASN A 97 -1.91 13.26 -1.54
CA ASN A 97 -1.55 12.22 -0.59
C ASN A 97 -2.76 11.74 0.21
N LEU A 98 -3.69 11.04 -0.45
CA LEU A 98 -4.94 10.59 0.17
C LEU A 98 -4.72 9.56 1.29
N GLY A 99 -3.63 8.80 1.22
CA GLY A 99 -3.31 7.72 2.17
C GLY A 99 -4.21 6.49 2.01
N ILE A 100 -4.62 6.19 0.78
CA ILE A 100 -5.38 4.98 0.44
C ILE A 100 -4.48 3.76 0.59
N THR A 101 -4.98 2.70 1.22
CA THR A 101 -4.30 1.43 1.36
C THR A 101 -5.12 0.31 0.73
N ILE A 102 -4.48 -0.51 -0.10
CA ILE A 102 -5.07 -1.68 -0.73
C ILE A 102 -4.09 -2.82 -0.55
N ALA A 103 -4.56 -3.93 0.05
CA ALA A 103 -3.72 -5.10 0.26
C ALA A 103 -3.12 -5.58 -1.07
N GLY A 104 -1.82 -5.84 -1.07
CA GLY A 104 -1.08 -6.34 -2.23
C GLY A 104 -0.87 -5.34 -3.37
N ALA A 105 -1.12 -4.04 -3.15
CA ALA A 105 -0.82 -2.99 -4.12
C ALA A 105 -0.08 -1.82 -3.50
N THR A 106 0.69 -1.12 -4.33
CA THR A 106 1.13 0.25 -4.08
C THR A 106 0.10 1.21 -4.67
N VAL A 107 -0.20 2.27 -3.93
CA VAL A 107 -1.17 3.30 -4.34
C VAL A 107 -0.48 4.66 -4.32
N SER A 108 -0.62 5.40 -5.41
CA SER A 108 -0.19 6.80 -5.49
C SER A 108 -1.36 7.67 -5.90
N SER A 109 -1.39 8.91 -5.40
CA SER A 109 -2.37 9.92 -5.79
C SER A 109 -1.63 11.15 -6.32
N ALA A 110 -2.21 11.83 -7.30
CA ALA A 110 -1.68 13.08 -7.82
C ALA A 110 -2.83 13.97 -8.29
N VAL A 111 -2.78 15.25 -7.93
CA VAL A 111 -3.71 16.25 -8.47
C VAL A 111 -3.35 16.53 -9.92
N GLU A 112 -4.32 16.44 -10.82
CA GLU A 112 -4.15 16.79 -12.22
C GLU A 112 -4.39 18.29 -12.41
N GLY A 113 -3.40 18.98 -12.99
CA GLY A 113 -3.50 20.41 -13.30
C GLY A 113 -3.43 21.33 -12.07
N ASN A 114 -4.08 22.49 -12.20
CA ASN A 114 -4.12 23.52 -11.17
C ASN A 114 -5.48 23.52 -10.48
N ILE A 115 -5.47 23.78 -9.18
CA ILE A 115 -6.68 24.03 -8.39
C ILE A 115 -6.92 25.54 -8.43
N GLU A 116 -8.17 25.94 -8.69
CA GLU A 116 -8.54 27.36 -8.71
C GLU A 116 -9.41 27.68 -7.49
N ASP A 117 -9.16 28.83 -6.86
CA ASP A 117 -9.98 29.31 -5.75
C ASP A 117 -11.26 30.01 -6.26
N LYS A 118 -12.10 29.25 -6.96
CA LYS A 118 -13.39 29.68 -7.50
C LYS A 118 -14.52 28.76 -7.06
N ALA A 119 -15.74 29.31 -7.08
CA ALA A 119 -16.92 28.54 -6.73
C ALA A 119 -17.08 27.32 -7.65
N ASP A 120 -17.51 26.20 -7.06
CA ASP A 120 -17.81 24.95 -7.78
C ASP A 120 -16.63 24.38 -8.58
N ASN A 121 -15.39 24.77 -8.24
CA ASN A 121 -14.20 24.26 -8.91
C ASN A 121 -14.03 22.75 -8.66
N VAL A 122 -14.17 21.94 -9.71
CA VAL A 122 -13.90 20.51 -9.64
C VAL A 122 -12.39 20.27 -9.73
N VAL A 123 -11.84 19.53 -8.76
CA VAL A 123 -10.47 19.06 -8.78
C VAL A 123 -10.44 17.59 -9.15
N THR A 124 -9.56 17.23 -10.09
CA THR A 124 -9.32 15.84 -10.45
C THR A 124 -8.08 15.32 -9.75
N VAL A 125 -8.21 14.21 -9.05
CA VAL A 125 -7.11 13.45 -8.46
C VAL A 125 -7.00 12.12 -9.18
N LYS A 126 -5.87 11.91 -9.85
CA LYS A 126 -5.53 10.61 -10.44
C LYS A 126 -4.97 9.72 -9.35
N VAL A 127 -5.64 8.63 -9.04
CA VAL A 127 -5.15 7.58 -8.14
C VAL A 127 -4.71 6.40 -8.97
N THR A 128 -3.45 6.02 -8.86
CA THR A 128 -2.86 4.89 -9.58
C THR A 128 -2.60 3.75 -8.61
N ILE A 129 -3.13 2.58 -8.93
CA ILE A 129 -2.99 1.35 -8.14
C ILE A 129 -2.15 0.39 -8.97
N THR A 130 -1.02 -0.03 -8.41
CA THR A 130 -0.10 -0.96 -9.05
C THR A 130 0.07 -2.19 -8.15
N PRO A 131 -0.17 -3.41 -8.64
CA PRO A 131 0.06 -4.61 -7.85
C PRO A 131 1.51 -4.68 -7.38
N SER A 132 1.71 -5.03 -6.12
CA SER A 132 3.02 -5.26 -5.55
C SER A 132 3.46 -6.70 -5.86
N ASP A 133 4.76 -6.89 -6.09
CA ASP A 133 5.38 -8.20 -6.32
C ASP A 133 4.68 -9.02 -7.42
N LYS A 134 4.17 -10.21 -7.07
CA LYS A 134 3.50 -11.15 -7.99
C LYS A 134 1.98 -11.06 -7.95
N ASN A 135 1.42 -10.09 -7.23
CA ASN A 135 -0.02 -9.91 -7.17
C ASN A 135 -0.56 -9.47 -8.52
N THR A 136 -1.82 -9.75 -8.77
CA THR A 136 -2.49 -9.41 -10.02
C THR A 136 -3.84 -8.80 -9.76
N PHE A 137 -4.36 -8.06 -10.74
CA PHE A 137 -5.76 -7.69 -10.74
C PHE A 137 -6.63 -8.85 -11.21
N ASP A 138 -7.85 -8.90 -10.71
CA ASP A 138 -8.91 -9.71 -11.31
C ASP A 138 -9.10 -9.32 -12.78
N ALA A 139 -9.29 -10.29 -13.66
CA ALA A 139 -9.50 -10.06 -15.08
C ALA A 139 -10.82 -9.30 -15.39
N ASN A 140 -11.77 -9.28 -14.44
CA ASN A 140 -13.10 -8.70 -14.61
C ASN A 140 -13.28 -7.34 -13.91
N ILE A 141 -12.20 -6.60 -13.63
CA ILE A 141 -12.33 -5.23 -13.11
C ILE A 141 -12.84 -4.32 -14.25
N THR A 142 -14.15 -4.07 -14.27
CA THR A 142 -14.80 -3.23 -15.29
C THR A 142 -15.17 -1.84 -14.80
N ASP A 143 -15.31 -1.66 -13.48
CA ASP A 143 -15.76 -0.39 -12.89
C ASP A 143 -14.64 0.66 -12.79
N TYR A 144 -13.41 0.28 -13.16
CA TYR A 144 -12.24 1.14 -13.13
C TYR A 144 -11.48 1.07 -14.45
N THR A 145 -10.71 2.13 -14.74
CA THR A 145 -9.88 2.19 -15.93
C THR A 145 -8.64 1.32 -15.75
N PHE A 146 -8.40 0.40 -16.67
CA PHE A 146 -7.20 -0.42 -16.68
C PHE A 146 -6.23 0.06 -17.77
N THR A 147 -5.03 0.49 -17.36
CA THR A 147 -4.01 1.02 -18.27
C THR A 147 -2.67 0.38 -17.95
N SER A 148 -2.10 -0.35 -18.91
CA SER A 148 -0.72 -0.88 -18.81
C SER A 148 -0.40 -1.66 -17.53
N GLY A 149 -1.31 -2.55 -17.11
CA GLY A 149 -1.12 -3.37 -15.91
C GLY A 149 -1.45 -2.65 -14.59
N LYS A 150 -2.05 -1.46 -14.66
CA LYS A 150 -2.43 -0.63 -13.51
C LYS A 150 -3.92 -0.34 -13.57
N VAL A 151 -4.49 -0.11 -12.39
CA VAL A 151 -5.82 0.50 -12.29
C VAL A 151 -5.65 2.00 -12.03
N GLU A 152 -6.33 2.81 -12.82
CA GLU A 152 -6.39 4.26 -12.67
C GLU A 152 -7.82 4.67 -12.28
N VAL A 153 -7.91 5.44 -11.19
CA VAL A 153 -9.18 6.03 -10.70
C VAL A 153 -9.08 7.53 -10.89
N THR A 154 -10.07 8.11 -11.56
CA THR A 154 -10.18 9.55 -11.79
C THR A 154 -11.15 10.11 -10.75
N LEU A 155 -10.65 10.36 -9.54
CA LEU A 155 -11.45 10.88 -8.43
C LEU A 155 -11.72 12.38 -8.64
N LYS A 156 -12.99 12.75 -8.76
CA LYS A 156 -13.43 14.15 -8.82
C LYS A 156 -13.85 14.63 -7.44
N LEU A 157 -13.25 15.71 -6.98
CA LEU A 157 -13.58 16.35 -5.71
C LEU A 157 -14.14 17.74 -5.97
N LYS A 158 -15.25 18.06 -5.31
CA LYS A 158 -15.93 19.35 -5.44
C LYS A 158 -16.01 20.06 -4.09
N PRO A 159 -15.95 21.40 -4.05
CA PRO A 159 -16.40 22.13 -2.88
C PRO A 159 -17.93 21.98 -2.73
N ALA A 160 -18.46 22.38 -1.59
CA ALA A 160 -19.89 22.54 -1.41
C ALA A 160 -20.44 23.54 -2.45
N THR A 161 -21.69 23.35 -2.86
CA THR A 161 -22.31 24.10 -3.95
C THR A 161 -22.24 25.62 -3.69
N GLY A 162 -21.71 26.36 -4.66
CA GLY A 162 -21.51 27.80 -4.61
C GLY A 162 -20.34 28.25 -3.71
N LYS A 163 -19.50 27.34 -3.21
CA LYS A 163 -18.35 27.65 -2.36
C LYS A 163 -17.04 27.53 -3.12
N LYS A 164 -16.06 28.37 -2.76
CA LYS A 164 -14.65 28.16 -3.08
C LYS A 164 -14.02 27.17 -2.11
N TRP A 165 -12.83 26.65 -2.40
CA TRP A 165 -12.10 25.74 -1.52
C TRP A 165 -11.69 26.35 -0.18
N THR A 166 -11.39 27.66 -0.17
CA THR A 166 -10.98 28.42 1.02
C THR A 166 -12.17 28.93 1.85
N ASP A 167 -13.40 28.76 1.36
CA ASP A 167 -14.62 29.09 2.09
C ASP A 167 -15.04 27.95 3.03
N ALA A 168 -15.93 28.25 3.99
CA ALA A 168 -16.56 27.21 4.79
C ALA A 168 -17.55 26.37 3.95
N GLN A 169 -17.35 25.04 3.93
CA GLN A 169 -18.08 24.09 3.08
C GLN A 169 -19.44 23.62 3.64
N LYS A 170 -20.04 24.37 4.57
CA LYS A 170 -21.35 24.02 5.15
C LYS A 170 -22.52 24.48 4.28
#